data_AF-A0A1Q6DHP0-F1
#
_entry.id   AF-A0A1Q6DHP0-F1
#
_cell.length_a   1.000
_cell.length_b   1.000
_cell.length_c   1.000
_cell.angle_alpha   90.00
_cell.angle_beta   90.00
_cell.angle_gamma   90.00
#
_symmetry.space_group_name_H-M   'P 1'
#
loop_
_entity.id
_entity.type
_entity.pdbx_description
1 polymer ?
#
loop_
_entity_poly.entity_id
_entity_poly.type
_entity_poly.pdbx_seq_one_letter_code
_entity_poly.pdbx_strand_id
1 'polypeptide(L)'
;MFVTLRTEELRQVNTALQQKNDALQEAMTEIKTLRSILPLCSYCKKIRDDKGYWEQVDVYIHKHFDTDISHSICPECAQKHFPELNISR
;
A
#
# COMPACT_ATOMS: atom_id res chain seq x y z
N MET A 1 2.50 50.59 -16.28
CA MET A 1 2.52 50.52 -14.80
C MET A 1 1.48 49.55 -14.23
N PHE A 2 0.24 49.50 -14.74
CA PHE A 2 -0.79 48.54 -14.25
C PHE A 2 -0.62 47.09 -14.71
N VAL A 3 -0.25 46.85 -15.97
CA VAL A 3 -0.07 45.48 -16.50
C VAL A 3 1.08 44.74 -15.80
N THR A 4 2.16 45.45 -15.49
CA THR A 4 3.34 44.89 -14.80
C THR A 4 3.04 44.46 -13.37
N LEU A 5 2.20 45.21 -12.64
CA LEU A 5 1.79 44.84 -11.28
C LEU A 5 0.97 43.55 -11.27
N ARG A 6 0.00 43.42 -12.18
CA ARG A 6 -0.84 42.23 -12.28
C ARG A 6 -0.07 40.98 -12.72
N THR A 7 0.94 41.13 -13.59
CA THR A 7 1.81 40.03 -13.98
C THR A 7 2.68 39.54 -12.82
N GLU A 8 3.15 40.46 -11.97
CA GLU A 8 3.93 40.11 -10.78
C GLU A 8 3.08 39.40 -9.73
N GLU A 9 1.87 39.89 -9.45
CA GLU A 9 0.89 39.21 -8.59
C GLU A 9 0.59 37.80 -9.08
N LEU A 10 0.35 37.62 -10.39
CA LEU A 10 0.08 36.31 -10.98
C LEU A 10 1.28 35.37 -10.83
N ARG A 11 2.50 35.88 -10.98
CA ARG A 11 3.73 35.10 -10.81
C ARG A 11 3.90 34.65 -9.36
N GLN A 12 3.62 35.53 -8.40
CA GLN A 12 3.67 35.20 -6.98
C GLN A 12 2.65 34.10 -6.62
N VAL A 13 1.41 34.25 -7.08
CA VAL A 13 0.35 33.24 -6.86
C VAL A 13 0.73 31.90 -7.49
N ASN A 14 1.22 31.88 -8.74
CA ASN A 14 1.64 30.65 -9.39
C ASN A 14 2.82 29.98 -8.68
N THR A 15 3.75 30.76 -8.14
CA THR A 15 4.89 30.23 -7.39
C THR A 15 4.43 29.61 -6.07
N ALA A 16 3.55 30.29 -5.35
CA ALA A 16 2.95 29.77 -4.11
C ALA A 16 2.12 28.51 -4.38
N LEU A 17 1.36 28.47 -5.49
CA LEU A 17 0.60 27.29 -5.89
C LEU A 17 1.52 26.11 -6.23
N GLN A 18 2.61 26.36 -6.95
CA GLN A 18 3.59 25.32 -7.26
C GLN A 18 4.22 24.75 -5.99
N GLN A 19 4.65 25.60 -5.05
CA GLN A 19 5.19 25.16 -3.76
C GLN A 19 4.20 24.29 -2.98
N LYS A 20 2.90 24.63 -3.01
CA LYS A 20 1.86 23.84 -2.36
C LYS A 20 1.67 22.48 -3.06
N ASN A 21 1.71 22.43 -4.38
CA ASN A 21 1.63 21.17 -5.12
C ASN A 21 2.83 20.26 -4.83
N ASP A 22 4.04 20.82 -4.78
CA ASP A 22 5.25 20.05 -4.51
C ASP A 22 5.20 19.46 -3.09
N ALA A 23 4.81 20.25 -2.09
CA ALA A 23 4.64 19.79 -0.72
C ALA A 23 3.52 18.74 -0.58
N LEU A 24 2.41 18.88 -1.31
CA LEU A 24 1.34 17.88 -1.37
C LEU A 24 1.85 16.57 -1.97
N GLN A 25 2.60 16.64 -3.06
CA GLN A 25 3.16 15.48 -3.73
C GLN A 25 4.17 14.73 -2.84
N GLU A 26 4.99 15.46 -2.10
CA GLU A 26 5.93 14.91 -1.12
C GLU A 26 5.17 14.19 0.01
N ALA A 27 4.19 14.86 0.63
CA ALA A 27 3.36 14.26 1.67
C ALA A 27 2.59 13.01 1.19
N MET A 28 2.08 13.02 -0.05
CA MET A 28 1.43 11.84 -0.65
C MET A 28 2.41 10.68 -0.84
N THR A 29 3.66 10.98 -1.22
CA THR A 29 4.72 9.97 -1.38
C THR A 29 5.10 9.35 -0.04
N GLU A 30 5.18 10.16 1.01
CA GLU A 30 5.42 9.70 2.39
C GLU A 30 4.27 8.80 2.88
N ILE A 31 3.01 9.23 2.70
CA ILE A 31 1.83 8.44 3.06
C ILE A 31 1.81 7.10 2.31
N LYS A 32 2.13 7.09 1.01
CA LYS A 32 2.18 5.85 0.21
C LYS A 32 3.24 4.88 0.75
N THR A 33 4.38 5.41 1.18
CA THR A 33 5.47 4.61 1.77
C THR A 33 5.05 4.03 3.12
N LEU A 34 4.41 4.82 3.98
CA LEU A 34 3.91 4.34 5.28
C LEU A 34 2.81 3.28 5.14
N ARG A 35 1.95 3.42 4.12
CA ARG A 35 0.93 2.40 3.76
C ARG A 35 1.51 1.11 3.19
N SER A 36 2.80 1.08 2.81
CA SER A 36 3.41 -0.15 2.28
C SER A 36 3.70 -1.20 3.35
N ILE A 37 3.66 -0.83 4.64
CA ILE A 37 3.92 -1.76 5.74
C ILE A 37 2.61 -2.33 6.26
N LEU A 38 2.36 -3.61 5.99
CA LEU A 38 1.20 -4.33 6.51
C LEU A 38 1.49 -4.85 7.92
N PRO A 39 0.74 -4.42 8.95
CA PRO A 39 0.93 -4.90 10.31
C PRO A 39 0.41 -6.34 10.44
N LEU A 40 1.31 -7.32 10.46
CA LEU A 40 0.97 -8.73 10.63
C LEU A 40 1.13 -9.20 12.08
N CYS A 41 0.31 -10.16 12.51
CA CYS A 41 0.48 -10.82 13.79
C CYS A 41 1.66 -11.80 13.71
N SER A 42 2.68 -11.62 14.54
CA SER A 42 3.88 -12.48 14.51
C SER A 42 3.57 -13.96 14.73
N TYR A 43 2.48 -14.28 15.45
CA TYR A 43 2.04 -15.65 15.73
C TYR A 43 1.15 -16.24 14.63
N CYS A 44 -0.02 -15.64 14.38
CA CYS A 44 -1.04 -16.21 13.47
C CYS A 44 -1.05 -15.63 12.06
N LYS A 45 -0.18 -14.66 11.76
CA LYS A 45 0.00 -14.01 10.44
C LYS A 45 -1.22 -13.24 9.89
N LYS A 46 -2.29 -13.08 10.68
CA LYS A 46 -3.40 -12.16 10.36
C LYS A 46 -2.89 -10.73 10.17
N ILE A 47 -3.53 -9.98 9.29
CA ILE A 47 -3.24 -8.56 9.03
C ILE A 47 -4.20 -7.71 9.87
N ARG A 48 -3.67 -6.65 10.47
CA ARG A 48 -4.49 -5.64 11.15
C ARG A 48 -4.89 -4.55 10.15
N ASP A 49 -6.19 -4.32 9.98
CA ASP A 49 -6.69 -3.27 9.10
C ASP A 49 -6.58 -1.87 9.75
N ASP A 50 -6.95 -0.84 8.99
CA ASP A 50 -6.94 0.56 9.44
C ASP A 50 -7.92 0.84 10.60
N LYS A 51 -8.87 -0.06 10.85
CA LYS A 51 -9.84 0.01 11.95
C LYS A 51 -9.38 -0.77 13.18
N GLY A 52 -8.25 -1.47 13.10
CA GLY A 52 -7.68 -2.28 14.18
C GLY A 52 -8.18 -3.73 14.24
N TYR A 53 -9.00 -4.18 13.28
CA TYR A 53 -9.48 -5.56 13.22
C TYR A 53 -8.42 -6.48 12.60
N TRP A 54 -8.39 -7.72 13.09
CA TRP A 54 -7.48 -8.75 12.59
C TRP A 54 -8.17 -9.67 11.59
N GLU A 55 -7.72 -9.64 10.35
CA GLU A 55 -8.29 -10.41 9.25
C GLU A 55 -7.26 -11.40 8.69
N GLN A 56 -7.75 -12.46 8.04
CA GLN A 56 -6.87 -13.36 7.31
C GLN A 56 -6.24 -12.64 6.12
N VAL A 57 -5.03 -13.06 5.75
CA VAL A 57 -4.24 -12.40 4.69
C VAL A 57 -4.99 -12.40 3.36
N ASP A 58 -5.64 -13.52 3.04
CA ASP A 58 -6.43 -13.70 1.82
C ASP A 58 -7.63 -12.73 1.76
N VAL A 59 -8.38 -12.64 2.86
CA VAL A 59 -9.51 -11.70 3.01
C VAL A 59 -9.04 -10.26 2.87
N TYR A 60 -7.93 -9.91 3.51
CA TYR A 60 -7.37 -8.56 3.42
C TYR A 60 -6.96 -8.23 1.98
N ILE A 61 -6.25 -9.14 1.31
CA ILE A 61 -5.79 -8.89 -0.05
C ILE A 61 -6.97 -8.73 -1.01
N HIS A 62 -7.97 -9.60 -0.94
CA HIS A 62 -9.15 -9.52 -1.79
C HIS A 62 -9.96 -8.23 -1.59
N LYS A 63 -9.97 -7.67 -0.37
CA LYS A 63 -10.64 -6.39 -0.07
C LYS A 63 -9.89 -5.17 -0.56
N HIS A 64 -8.55 -5.21 -0.54
CA HIS A 64 -7.70 -4.05 -0.77
C HIS A 64 -7.01 -4.03 -2.13
N PHE A 65 -7.01 -5.15 -2.85
CA PHE A 65 -6.41 -5.30 -4.17
C PHE A 65 -7.39 -5.96 -5.13
N ASP A 66 -7.33 -5.58 -6.40
CA ASP A 66 -8.12 -6.19 -7.47
C ASP A 66 -7.45 -7.50 -7.94
N THR A 67 -7.39 -8.48 -7.03
CA THR A 67 -6.71 -9.75 -7.27
C THR A 67 -7.32 -10.90 -6.49
N ASP A 68 -7.38 -12.06 -7.14
CA ASP A 68 -7.83 -13.32 -6.54
C ASP A 68 -6.65 -14.12 -6.00
N ILE A 69 -6.94 -14.95 -4.98
CA ILE A 69 -5.94 -15.80 -4.34
C ILE A 69 -6.31 -17.26 -4.54
N SER A 70 -5.32 -18.03 -5.00
CA SER A 70 -5.38 -19.49 -5.01
C SER A 70 -4.62 -20.05 -3.81
N HIS A 71 -5.10 -21.19 -3.29
CA HIS A 71 -4.47 -21.89 -2.19
C HIS A 71 -3.75 -23.13 -2.72
N SER A 72 -2.42 -23.06 -2.79
CA SER A 72 -1.55 -24.18 -3.13
C SER A 72 -0.67 -24.58 -1.93
N ILE A 73 -0.09 -25.78 -2.00
CA ILE A 73 0.90 -26.25 -1.04
C ILE A 73 2.26 -26.33 -1.76
N CYS A 74 3.31 -25.72 -1.22
CA CYS A 74 4.63 -25.85 -1.81
C CYS A 74 5.18 -27.29 -1.61
N PRO A 75 6.12 -27.75 -2.45
CA PRO A 75 6.67 -29.11 -2.34
C PRO A 75 7.26 -29.44 -0.95
N GLU A 76 7.91 -28.46 -0.31
CA GLU A 76 8.48 -28.63 1.04
C GLU A 76 7.40 -28.90 2.09
N CYS A 77 6.32 -28.13 2.08
CA CYS A 77 5.20 -28.31 2.98
C CYS A 77 4.45 -29.61 2.69
N ALA A 78 4.29 -29.97 1.41
CA ALA A 78 3.67 -31.23 1.02
C ALA A 78 4.46 -32.43 1.56
N GLN A 79 5.79 -32.42 1.38
CA GLN A 79 6.66 -33.49 1.90
C GLN A 79 6.64 -33.55 3.43
N LYS A 80 6.60 -32.40 4.11
CA LYS A 80 6.63 -32.32 5.57
C LYS A 80 5.32 -32.77 6.23
N HIS A 81 4.19 -32.37 5.67
CA HIS A 81 2.87 -32.55 6.29
C HIS A 81 2.07 -33.71 5.71
N PHE A 82 2.40 -34.15 4.49
CA PHE A 82 1.72 -35.24 3.77
C PHE A 82 2.74 -36.18 3.09
N PRO A 83 3.75 -36.70 3.82
CA PRO A 83 4.81 -37.53 3.24
C PRO A 83 4.27 -38.78 2.53
N GLU A 84 3.15 -39.32 2.97
CA GLU A 84 2.51 -40.53 2.43
C GLU A 84 1.82 -40.31 1.08
N LEU A 85 1.50 -39.06 0.72
CA LEU A 85 0.71 -38.76 -0.48
C LEU A 85 1.57 -38.53 -1.74
N ASN A 86 2.91 -38.59 -1.64
CA ASN A 86 3.85 -38.41 -2.77
C ASN A 86 3.50 -37.23 -3.71
N ILE A 87 3.12 -36.08 -3.14
CA ILE A 87 2.60 -34.92 -3.90
C ILE A 87 3.72 -33.96 -4.35
N SER A 88 4.94 -34.46 -4.55
CA SER A 88 6.09 -33.69 -5.02
C SER A 88 6.08 -33.61 -6.55
N ARG A 89 5.37 -32.62 -7.09
CA ARG A 89 5.46 -32.22 -8.51
C ARG A 89 6.22 -30.90 -8.65
#